data_AF-A0A7C1RTC9-F1
#
_entry.id   AF-A0A7C1RTC9-F1
#
_cell.length_a   1.000
_cell.length_b   1.000
_cell.length_c   1.000
_cell.angle_alpha   90.00
_cell.angle_beta   90.00
_cell.angle_gamma   90.00
#
_symmetry.space_group_name_H-M   'P 1'
#
loop_
_entity.id
_entity.type
_entity.pdbx_description
1 polymer ?
#
loop_
_entity_poly.entity_id
_entity_poly.type
_entity_poly.pdbx_seq_one_letter_code
_entity_poly.pdbx_strand_id
1 'polypeptide(L)'
;PVSDYATGADCTNGHCDGRGDYMDAVTDLLVSDLKWMVAQWAPGASDNYRSQLMNADAGEGVQKMLFGMGTLSLGELAGQRMKVALEANSYEDEHDCFSDNTHNSHYYNGLGIQNVYTGNYRRINGDLVSGPSLSDLVEQSNPELNARLSSQLSASMKALSALKAMAESSQNPMPFDMMIAPGNAKGASIVNRAIMALVEQTGSIEQATRQLGLETLSPDEAGDSF
;
A
#
# COMPACT_ATOMS: atom_id res chain seq x y z
N PRO A 1 28.06 11.45 0.27
CA PRO A 1 26.70 11.50 0.83
C PRO A 1 26.50 12.67 1.80
N VAL A 2 27.17 12.70 2.97
CA VAL A 2 27.01 13.84 3.91
C VAL A 2 27.65 15.13 3.38
N SER A 3 28.84 15.02 2.78
CA SER A 3 29.51 16.18 2.17
C SER A 3 28.84 16.72 0.91
N ASP A 4 27.85 16.00 0.35
CA ASP A 4 27.08 16.45 -0.82
C ASP A 4 26.08 17.57 -0.49
N TYR A 5 25.78 17.73 0.80
CA TYR A 5 24.93 18.78 1.38
C TYR A 5 25.70 19.71 2.32
N ALA A 6 27.03 19.58 2.40
CA ALA A 6 27.85 20.44 3.22
C ALA A 6 27.98 21.84 2.60
N THR A 7 28.19 22.85 3.44
CA THR A 7 28.30 24.25 3.02
C THR A 7 29.76 24.70 2.93
N GLY A 8 30.03 25.74 2.13
CA GLY A 8 31.34 26.36 2.06
C GLY A 8 32.46 25.39 1.64
N ALA A 9 33.59 25.44 2.35
CA ALA A 9 34.78 24.65 2.04
C ALA A 9 34.60 23.13 2.23
N ASP A 10 33.56 22.72 2.95
CA ASP A 10 33.24 21.31 3.21
C ASP A 10 32.45 20.67 2.06
N CYS A 11 32.00 21.45 1.08
CA CYS A 11 31.38 20.95 -0.15
C CYS A 11 32.44 20.35 -1.08
N THR A 12 32.58 19.02 -1.06
CA THR A 12 33.65 18.32 -1.80
C THR A 12 33.29 17.97 -3.25
N ASN A 13 32.00 17.99 -3.61
CA ASN A 13 31.50 17.45 -4.88
C ASN A 13 30.76 18.49 -5.76
N GLY A 14 30.91 19.80 -5.44
CA GLY A 14 30.22 20.89 -6.12
C GLY A 14 28.68 20.83 -5.98
N HIS A 15 28.00 21.92 -6.37
CA HIS A 15 26.53 22.02 -6.36
C HIS A 15 25.83 21.71 -5.01
N CYS A 16 26.52 21.75 -3.87
CA CYS A 16 25.93 21.37 -2.59
C CYS A 16 24.76 22.28 -2.19
N ASP A 17 24.89 23.60 -2.39
CA ASP A 17 23.81 24.56 -2.16
C ASP A 17 22.58 24.21 -3.02
N GLY A 18 22.79 23.88 -4.31
CA GLY A 18 21.70 23.48 -5.20
C GLY A 18 21.02 22.16 -4.80
N ARG A 19 21.75 21.21 -4.21
CA ARG A 19 21.14 19.99 -3.63
C ARG A 19 20.34 20.34 -2.37
N GLY A 20 20.81 21.29 -1.56
CA GLY A 20 20.09 21.84 -0.41
C GLY A 20 18.78 22.51 -0.84
N ASP A 21 18.83 23.42 -1.81
CA ASP A 21 17.66 24.11 -2.36
C ASP A 21 16.65 23.12 -2.94
N TYR A 22 17.12 22.09 -3.64
CA TYR A 22 16.25 21.03 -4.16
C TYR A 22 15.56 20.27 -3.03
N MET A 23 16.30 19.87 -1.99
CA MET A 23 15.73 19.15 -0.84
C MET A 23 14.67 19.99 -0.11
N ASP A 24 14.91 21.29 0.04
CA ASP A 24 13.94 22.23 0.62
C ASP A 24 12.66 22.29 -0.24
N ALA A 25 12.81 22.53 -1.55
CA ALA A 25 11.68 22.62 -2.47
C ALA A 25 10.83 21.35 -2.55
N VAL A 26 11.46 20.16 -2.61
CA VAL A 26 10.70 18.89 -2.64
C VAL A 26 10.02 18.59 -1.31
N THR A 27 10.62 19.00 -0.19
CA THR A 27 10.02 18.83 1.14
C THR A 27 8.83 19.77 1.33
N ASP A 28 8.94 21.01 0.87
CA ASP A 28 7.84 21.98 0.85
C ASP A 28 6.66 21.48 0.02
N LEU A 29 6.94 20.93 -1.18
CA LEU A 29 5.91 20.31 -2.01
C LEU A 29 5.24 19.12 -1.31
N LEU A 30 6.02 18.21 -0.72
CA LEU A 30 5.50 17.07 0.04
C LEU A 30 4.59 17.52 1.20
N VAL A 31 5.01 18.53 1.96
CA VAL A 31 4.20 19.08 3.06
C VAL A 31 2.92 19.73 2.53
N SER A 32 2.99 20.44 1.40
CA SER A 32 1.82 21.03 0.74
C SER A 32 0.81 19.95 0.32
N ASP A 33 1.26 18.91 -0.35
CA ASP A 33 0.40 17.82 -0.84
C ASP A 33 -0.23 17.04 0.32
N LEU A 34 0.53 16.76 1.38
CA LEU A 34 0.00 16.13 2.59
C LEU A 34 -1.04 17.00 3.30
N LYS A 35 -0.83 18.32 3.38
CA LYS A 35 -1.83 19.27 3.92
C LYS A 35 -3.10 19.27 3.08
N TRP A 36 -2.98 19.25 1.76
CA TRP A 36 -4.12 19.15 0.86
C TRP A 36 -4.89 17.84 1.07
N MET A 37 -4.18 16.70 1.17
CA MET A 37 -4.79 15.39 1.42
C MET A 37 -5.54 15.35 2.76
N VAL A 38 -4.95 15.92 3.83
CA VAL A 38 -5.62 16.06 5.13
C VAL A 38 -6.89 16.91 5.01
N ALA A 39 -6.85 18.01 4.25
CA ALA A 39 -8.02 18.84 4.02
C ALA A 39 -9.16 18.11 3.28
N GLN A 40 -8.82 17.22 2.33
CA GLN A 40 -9.81 16.39 1.63
C GLN A 40 -10.60 15.45 2.56
N TRP A 41 -9.98 15.01 3.65
CA TRP A 41 -10.58 14.10 4.63
C TRP A 41 -11.07 14.77 5.92
N ALA A 42 -10.87 16.08 6.06
CA ALA A 42 -11.24 16.82 7.26
C ALA A 42 -12.76 16.76 7.54
N PRO A 43 -13.20 16.55 8.79
CA PRO A 43 -14.61 16.61 9.13
C PRO A 43 -15.14 18.06 9.06
N GLY A 44 -16.43 18.22 8.76
CA GLY A 44 -17.13 19.51 8.88
C GLY A 44 -17.01 20.46 7.70
N ALA A 45 -16.17 20.16 6.70
CA ALA A 45 -16.21 20.85 5.40
C ALA A 45 -17.36 20.33 4.55
N SER A 46 -18.01 21.21 3.77
CA SER A 46 -19.17 20.84 2.94
C SER A 46 -18.82 20.37 1.53
N ASP A 47 -17.61 20.67 1.05
CA ASP A 47 -17.20 20.55 -0.35
C ASP A 47 -15.96 19.66 -0.56
N ASN A 48 -15.40 19.08 0.49
CA ASN A 48 -14.26 18.18 0.38
C ASN A 48 -14.65 16.74 0.01
N TYR A 49 -13.66 15.91 -0.36
CA TYR A 49 -13.89 14.51 -0.74
C TYR A 49 -14.68 13.72 0.31
N ARG A 50 -14.39 13.94 1.60
CA ARG A 50 -15.13 13.28 2.69
C ARG A 50 -16.61 13.60 2.66
N SER A 51 -16.99 14.87 2.49
CA SER A 51 -18.39 15.29 2.36
C SER A 51 -19.05 14.64 1.15
N GLN A 52 -18.37 14.66 0.00
CA GLN A 52 -18.87 14.05 -1.23
C GLN A 52 -19.12 12.55 -1.05
N LEU A 53 -18.16 11.81 -0.49
CA LEU A 53 -18.28 10.38 -0.21
C LEU A 53 -19.41 10.07 0.77
N MET A 54 -19.62 10.90 1.79
CA MET A 54 -20.70 10.70 2.77
C MET A 54 -22.10 11.02 2.22
N ASN A 55 -22.18 11.90 1.23
CA ASN A 55 -23.44 12.30 0.59
C ASN A 55 -23.79 11.42 -0.63
N ALA A 56 -22.84 10.62 -1.10
CA ALA A 56 -23.03 9.64 -2.16
C ALA A 56 -23.91 8.47 -1.71
N ASP A 57 -24.36 7.66 -2.67
CA ASP A 57 -25.04 6.41 -2.36
C ASP A 57 -24.12 5.47 -1.57
N ALA A 58 -24.66 4.75 -0.59
CA ALA A 58 -23.86 3.85 0.25
C ALA A 58 -23.20 2.74 -0.59
N GLY A 59 -23.87 2.26 -1.63
CA GLY A 59 -23.33 1.29 -2.59
C GLY A 59 -22.12 1.83 -3.34
N GLU A 60 -22.13 3.11 -3.74
CA GLU A 60 -20.98 3.77 -4.37
C GLU A 60 -19.76 3.82 -3.42
N GLY A 61 -19.99 4.12 -2.14
CA GLY A 61 -18.94 4.09 -1.13
C GLY A 61 -18.33 2.68 -0.96
N VAL A 62 -19.18 1.66 -0.89
CA VAL A 62 -18.75 0.25 -0.80
C VAL A 62 -17.98 -0.19 -2.06
N GLN A 63 -18.47 0.22 -3.23
CA GLN A 63 -17.84 -0.05 -4.52
C GLN A 63 -16.43 0.55 -4.57
N LYS A 64 -16.27 1.82 -4.18
CA LYS A 64 -14.96 2.50 -4.11
C LYS A 64 -14.00 1.80 -3.15
N MET A 65 -14.48 1.36 -1.98
CA MET A 65 -13.65 0.62 -1.02
C MET A 65 -13.15 -0.72 -1.59
N LEU A 66 -14.05 -1.53 -2.16
CA LEU A 66 -13.67 -2.83 -2.74
C LEU A 66 -12.80 -2.68 -3.99
N PHE A 67 -13.07 -1.69 -4.83
CA PHE A 67 -12.25 -1.38 -5.98
C PHE A 67 -10.83 -1.01 -5.56
N GLY A 68 -10.67 -0.04 -4.64
CA GLY A 68 -9.35 0.36 -4.13
C GLY A 68 -8.58 -0.78 -3.47
N MET A 69 -9.27 -1.68 -2.77
CA MET A 69 -8.64 -2.91 -2.23
C MET A 69 -8.12 -3.82 -3.35
N GLY A 70 -8.91 -4.03 -4.41
CA GLY A 70 -8.55 -4.89 -5.54
C GLY A 70 -7.40 -4.32 -6.36
N THR A 71 -7.45 -3.03 -6.71
CA THR A 71 -6.40 -2.35 -7.48
C THR A 71 -5.08 -2.32 -6.72
N LEU A 72 -5.12 -1.98 -5.43
CA LEU A 72 -3.92 -1.98 -4.60
C LEU A 72 -3.34 -3.38 -4.44
N SER A 73 -4.19 -4.42 -4.29
CA SER A 73 -3.73 -5.81 -4.12
C SER A 73 -3.02 -6.33 -5.36
N LEU A 74 -3.68 -6.29 -6.52
CA LEU A 74 -3.20 -6.93 -7.74
C LEU A 74 -2.47 -5.97 -8.66
N GLY A 75 -3.14 -4.91 -9.09
CA GLY A 75 -2.62 -3.98 -10.11
C GLY A 75 -1.32 -3.35 -9.65
N GLU A 76 -1.34 -2.76 -8.46
CA GLU A 76 -0.21 -2.02 -7.91
C GLU A 76 0.79 -2.91 -7.16
N LEU A 77 0.37 -3.53 -6.05
CA LEU A 77 1.31 -4.15 -5.12
C LEU A 77 1.89 -5.45 -5.69
N ALA A 78 1.04 -6.43 -6.01
CA ALA A 78 1.52 -7.71 -6.53
C ALA A 78 2.14 -7.56 -7.93
N GLY A 79 1.47 -6.84 -8.83
CA GLY A 79 1.84 -6.69 -10.23
C GLY A 79 3.02 -5.77 -10.44
N GLN A 80 2.87 -4.47 -10.20
CA GLN A 80 3.90 -3.48 -10.52
C GLN A 80 5.04 -3.48 -9.49
N ARG A 81 4.73 -3.37 -8.20
CA ARG A 81 5.76 -3.09 -7.18
C ARG A 81 6.57 -4.30 -6.77
N MET A 82 5.99 -5.51 -6.80
CA MET A 82 6.66 -6.73 -6.35
C MET A 82 7.15 -7.60 -7.51
N LYS A 83 6.27 -7.91 -8.47
CA LYS A 83 6.58 -8.87 -9.54
C LYS A 83 7.57 -8.30 -10.55
N VAL A 84 7.47 -7.03 -10.95
CA VAL A 84 8.42 -6.41 -11.90
C VAL A 84 9.84 -6.47 -11.35
N ALA A 85 10.07 -5.99 -10.13
CA ALA A 85 11.38 -6.02 -9.47
C ALA A 85 11.94 -7.46 -9.38
N LEU A 86 11.09 -8.43 -9.00
CA LEU A 86 11.48 -9.84 -8.91
C LEU A 86 11.84 -10.47 -10.26
N GLU A 87 11.03 -10.26 -11.29
CA GLU A 87 11.26 -10.84 -12.62
C GLU A 87 12.47 -10.21 -13.32
N ALA A 88 12.65 -8.90 -13.15
CA ALA A 88 13.81 -8.18 -13.67
C ALA A 88 15.09 -8.46 -12.86
N ASN A 89 14.97 -8.98 -11.63
CA ASN A 89 16.06 -9.03 -10.63
C ASN A 89 16.74 -7.64 -10.49
N SER A 90 15.92 -6.59 -10.53
CA SER A 90 16.38 -5.21 -10.68
C SER A 90 16.20 -4.47 -9.36
N TYR A 91 17.33 -4.07 -8.78
CA TYR A 91 17.36 -3.25 -7.58
C TYR A 91 16.90 -1.81 -7.85
N GLU A 92 16.90 -1.36 -9.11
CA GLU A 92 16.38 -0.03 -9.49
C GLU A 92 14.86 -0.04 -9.62
N ASP A 93 14.24 -1.21 -9.85
CA ASP A 93 12.79 -1.35 -9.99
C ASP A 93 12.09 -1.66 -8.66
N GLU A 94 12.81 -1.84 -7.54
CA GLU A 94 12.19 -1.93 -6.23
C GLU A 94 11.74 -0.55 -5.70
N HIS A 95 10.66 -0.53 -4.92
CA HIS A 95 9.91 0.70 -4.62
C HIS A 95 10.71 1.76 -3.84
N ASP A 96 11.51 1.34 -2.85
CA ASP A 96 12.25 2.23 -1.95
C ASP A 96 13.77 1.99 -2.00
N CYS A 97 14.30 1.73 -3.21
CA CYS A 97 15.67 1.25 -3.49
C CYS A 97 16.80 2.05 -2.82
N PHE A 98 16.62 3.34 -2.57
CA PHE A 98 17.65 4.18 -1.92
C PHE A 98 17.64 4.14 -0.39
N SER A 99 16.58 3.61 0.22
CA SER A 99 16.38 3.63 1.67
C SER A 99 16.29 2.24 2.31
N ASP A 100 16.39 1.18 1.51
CA ASP A 100 16.21 -0.21 1.91
C ASP A 100 14.91 -0.43 2.71
N ASN A 101 13.82 0.25 2.32
CA ASN A 101 12.57 0.26 3.09
C ASN A 101 11.39 -0.45 2.38
N THR A 102 11.63 -1.05 1.22
CA THR A 102 10.62 -1.65 0.34
C THR A 102 9.72 -2.66 1.08
N HIS A 103 10.29 -3.45 1.99
CA HIS A 103 9.54 -4.42 2.79
C HIS A 103 8.50 -3.79 3.72
N ASN A 104 8.79 -2.61 4.26
CA ASN A 104 7.84 -1.87 5.09
C ASN A 104 6.72 -1.29 4.24
N SER A 105 7.04 -0.69 3.09
CA SER A 105 6.03 -0.20 2.16
C SER A 105 5.09 -1.31 1.72
N HIS A 106 5.60 -2.49 1.34
CA HIS A 106 4.75 -3.63 0.98
C HIS A 106 3.88 -4.11 2.14
N TYR A 107 4.45 -4.21 3.35
CA TYR A 107 3.69 -4.61 4.55
C TYR A 107 2.54 -3.65 4.86
N TYR A 108 2.80 -2.33 4.90
CA TYR A 108 1.78 -1.36 5.28
C TYR A 108 0.72 -1.15 4.19
N ASN A 109 1.05 -1.34 2.90
CA ASN A 109 0.04 -1.43 1.84
C ASN A 109 -0.91 -2.62 2.07
N GLY A 110 -0.37 -3.81 2.36
CA GLY A 110 -1.18 -4.99 2.72
C GLY A 110 -2.06 -4.76 3.95
N LEU A 111 -1.50 -4.14 4.99
CA LEU A 111 -2.24 -3.81 6.21
C LEU A 111 -3.40 -2.85 5.92
N GLY A 112 -3.19 -1.86 5.04
CA GLY A 112 -4.24 -0.95 4.58
C GLY A 112 -5.44 -1.69 3.98
N ILE A 113 -5.18 -2.68 3.12
CA ILE A 113 -6.22 -3.51 2.50
C ILE A 113 -7.03 -4.26 3.58
N GLN A 114 -6.35 -4.88 4.55
CA GLN A 114 -7.02 -5.59 5.65
C GLN A 114 -7.82 -4.65 6.55
N ASN A 115 -7.30 -3.45 6.84
CA ASN A 115 -7.98 -2.46 7.68
C ASN A 115 -9.29 -1.98 7.04
N VAL A 116 -9.30 -1.75 5.72
CA VAL A 116 -10.52 -1.37 4.99
C VAL A 116 -11.56 -2.49 5.05
N TYR A 117 -11.14 -3.74 4.86
CA TYR A 117 -12.08 -4.88 4.88
C TYR A 117 -12.72 -5.11 6.25
N THR A 118 -11.88 -5.08 7.29
CA THR A 118 -12.29 -5.41 8.66
C THR A 118 -12.89 -4.23 9.43
N GLY A 119 -12.73 -3.00 8.93
CA GLY A 119 -13.18 -1.80 9.61
C GLY A 119 -12.50 -1.58 10.98
N ASN A 120 -11.37 -2.22 11.23
CA ASN A 120 -10.70 -2.23 12.54
C ASN A 120 -9.20 -1.97 12.41
N TYR A 121 -8.69 -0.90 13.02
CA TYR A 121 -7.26 -0.59 13.04
C TYR A 121 -6.85 0.27 14.23
N ARG A 122 -5.56 0.20 14.59
CA ARG A 122 -4.98 1.05 15.63
C ARG A 122 -4.34 2.28 15.00
N ARG A 123 -4.71 3.46 15.50
CA ARG A 123 -4.10 4.75 15.11
C ARG A 123 -2.69 4.88 15.70
N ILE A 124 -1.91 5.81 15.14
CA ILE A 124 -0.57 6.14 15.64
C ILE A 124 -0.55 6.62 17.09
N ASN A 125 -1.65 7.22 17.57
CA ASN A 125 -1.80 7.68 18.95
C ASN A 125 -2.25 6.55 19.91
N GLY A 126 -2.41 5.32 19.40
CA GLY A 126 -2.83 4.16 20.18
C GLY A 126 -4.33 3.88 20.18
N ASP A 127 -5.17 4.82 19.73
CA ASP A 127 -6.63 4.64 19.72
C ASP A 127 -7.04 3.52 18.77
N LEU A 128 -8.05 2.75 19.19
CA LEU A 128 -8.67 1.74 18.35
C LEU A 128 -9.83 2.34 17.55
N VAL A 129 -9.83 2.14 16.25
CA VAL A 129 -10.97 2.38 15.37
C VAL A 129 -11.62 1.03 15.10
N SER A 130 -12.92 0.92 15.32
CA SER A 130 -13.72 -0.27 15.04
C SER A 130 -15.16 0.14 14.73
N GLY A 131 -15.84 -0.56 13.82
CA GLY A 131 -17.25 -0.31 13.48
C GLY A 131 -17.77 -1.31 12.46
N PRO A 132 -18.97 -1.05 11.87
CA PRO A 132 -19.48 -1.83 10.75
C PRO A 132 -18.44 -1.93 9.63
N SER A 133 -18.34 -3.11 9.02
CA SER A 133 -17.25 -3.44 8.10
C SER A 133 -17.74 -4.05 6.79
N LEU A 134 -16.86 -4.10 5.79
CA LEU A 134 -17.11 -4.86 4.56
C LEU A 134 -17.24 -6.36 4.88
N SER A 135 -16.50 -6.86 5.87
CA SER A 135 -16.64 -8.23 6.35
C SER A 135 -18.08 -8.52 6.81
N ASP A 136 -18.69 -7.62 7.59
CA ASP A 136 -20.08 -7.79 8.04
C ASP A 136 -21.09 -7.80 6.88
N LEU A 137 -20.86 -6.97 5.86
CA LEU A 137 -21.71 -6.91 4.66
C LEU A 137 -21.58 -8.17 3.80
N VAL A 138 -20.35 -8.65 3.59
CA VAL A 138 -20.10 -9.88 2.82
C VAL A 138 -20.62 -11.09 3.58
N GLU A 139 -20.46 -11.16 4.90
CA GLU A 139 -20.99 -12.25 5.74
C GLU A 139 -22.52 -12.37 5.60
N GLN A 140 -23.24 -11.24 5.64
CA GLN A 140 -24.70 -11.23 5.49
C GLN A 140 -25.17 -11.77 4.13
N SER A 141 -24.40 -11.53 3.06
CA SER A 141 -24.75 -11.99 1.71
C SER A 141 -24.23 -13.40 1.40
N ASN A 142 -23.01 -13.72 1.86
CA ASN A 142 -22.30 -14.96 1.58
C ASN A 142 -21.25 -15.26 2.68
N PRO A 143 -21.63 -16.00 3.73
CA PRO A 143 -20.75 -16.37 4.84
C PRO A 143 -19.47 -17.12 4.40
N GLU A 144 -19.60 -18.03 3.42
CA GLU A 144 -18.46 -18.81 2.93
C GLU A 144 -17.43 -17.92 2.23
N LEU A 145 -17.89 -16.94 1.44
CA LEU A 145 -17.04 -15.96 0.79
C LEU A 145 -16.33 -15.06 1.80
N ASN A 146 -17.04 -14.58 2.84
CA ASN A 146 -16.42 -13.78 3.90
C ASN A 146 -15.34 -14.57 4.65
N ALA A 147 -15.63 -15.81 5.03
CA ALA A 147 -14.66 -16.68 5.71
C ALA A 147 -13.42 -16.93 4.83
N ARG A 148 -13.62 -17.18 3.53
CA ARG A 148 -12.52 -17.36 2.57
C ARG A 148 -11.69 -16.09 2.41
N LEU A 149 -12.32 -14.94 2.16
CA LEU A 149 -11.62 -13.66 1.97
C LEU A 149 -10.85 -13.25 3.25
N SER A 150 -11.45 -13.42 4.43
CA SER A 150 -10.77 -13.19 5.71
C SER A 150 -9.54 -14.07 5.90
N SER A 151 -9.63 -15.35 5.50
CA SER A 151 -8.48 -16.28 5.51
C SER A 151 -7.39 -15.84 4.53
N GLN A 152 -7.75 -15.41 3.33
CA GLN A 152 -6.82 -14.94 2.30
C GLN A 152 -6.11 -13.64 2.69
N LEU A 153 -6.83 -12.67 3.27
CA LEU A 153 -6.24 -11.46 3.85
C LEU A 153 -5.27 -11.79 5.00
N SER A 154 -5.61 -12.79 5.81
CA SER A 154 -4.69 -13.27 6.86
C SER A 154 -3.44 -13.94 6.27
N ALA A 155 -3.60 -14.68 5.17
CA ALA A 155 -2.50 -15.35 4.48
C ALA A 155 -1.55 -14.33 3.81
N SER A 156 -2.08 -13.29 3.16
CA SER A 156 -1.26 -12.21 2.57
C SER A 156 -0.52 -11.43 3.64
N MET A 157 -1.19 -11.07 4.75
CA MET A 157 -0.53 -10.42 5.88
C MET A 157 0.56 -11.29 6.51
N LYS A 158 0.36 -12.61 6.60
CA LYS A 158 1.39 -13.55 7.07
C LYS A 158 2.59 -13.59 6.11
N ALA A 159 2.35 -13.60 4.80
CA ALA A 159 3.42 -13.60 3.81
C ALA A 159 4.23 -12.29 3.80
N LEU A 160 3.53 -11.14 3.84
CA LEU A 160 4.16 -9.82 3.95
C LEU A 160 4.91 -9.64 5.27
N SER A 161 4.37 -10.16 6.38
CA SER A 161 5.07 -10.16 7.68
C SER A 161 6.34 -10.99 7.63
N ALA A 162 6.31 -12.15 6.96
CA ALA A 162 7.50 -13.00 6.82
C ALA A 162 8.57 -12.33 5.95
N LEU A 163 8.17 -11.60 4.91
CA LEU A 163 9.05 -10.76 4.10
C LEU A 163 9.68 -9.67 4.97
N LYS A 164 8.86 -8.85 5.65
CA LYS A 164 9.32 -7.79 6.57
C LYS A 164 10.30 -8.33 7.63
N ALA A 165 9.95 -9.43 8.28
CA ALA A 165 10.77 -10.04 9.32
C ALA A 165 12.11 -10.59 8.79
N MET A 166 12.15 -11.07 7.55
CA MET A 166 13.41 -11.51 6.92
C MET A 166 14.31 -10.31 6.60
N ALA A 167 13.73 -9.21 6.10
CA ALA A 167 14.46 -7.97 5.83
C ALA A 167 15.07 -7.37 7.11
N GLU A 168 14.30 -7.34 8.19
CA GLU A 168 14.67 -6.70 9.46
C GLU A 168 15.36 -7.65 10.46
N SER A 169 15.71 -8.87 10.04
CA SER A 169 16.34 -9.86 10.91
C SER A 169 17.67 -9.34 11.48
N SER A 170 17.83 -9.39 12.80
CA SER A 170 19.07 -8.95 13.46
C SER A 170 20.24 -9.93 13.31
N GLN A 171 19.98 -11.17 12.88
CA GLN A 171 21.01 -12.22 12.76
C GLN A 171 21.46 -12.40 11.30
N ASN A 172 20.50 -12.41 10.39
CA ASN A 172 20.77 -12.60 8.96
C ASN A 172 19.74 -11.79 8.16
N PRO A 173 19.90 -10.45 8.12
CA PRO A 173 19.02 -9.59 7.34
C PRO A 173 19.15 -9.94 5.87
N MET A 174 18.02 -9.96 5.18
CA MET A 174 17.96 -10.07 3.72
C MET A 174 16.93 -9.04 3.26
N PRO A 175 17.34 -7.79 3.04
CA PRO A 175 16.46 -6.74 2.51
C PRO A 175 15.89 -7.13 1.14
N PHE A 176 14.91 -6.37 0.65
CA PHE A 176 14.13 -6.79 -0.52
C PHE A 176 15.01 -6.98 -1.77
N ASP A 177 15.95 -6.08 -2.03
CA ASP A 177 16.94 -6.15 -3.11
C ASP A 177 17.73 -7.47 -3.09
N MET A 178 18.15 -7.92 -1.91
CA MET A 178 18.82 -9.20 -1.72
C MET A 178 17.86 -10.36 -1.94
N MET A 179 16.58 -10.23 -1.59
CA MET A 179 15.59 -11.27 -1.87
C MET A 179 15.35 -11.49 -3.36
N ILE A 180 15.37 -10.42 -4.16
CA ILE A 180 15.18 -10.45 -5.61
C ILE A 180 16.49 -10.65 -6.39
N ALA A 181 17.63 -10.73 -5.72
CA ALA A 181 18.93 -10.89 -6.36
C ALA A 181 19.01 -12.20 -7.20
N PRO A 182 19.69 -12.19 -8.37
CA PRO A 182 19.83 -13.37 -9.20
C PRO A 182 20.39 -14.58 -8.45
N GLY A 183 19.69 -15.71 -8.52
CA GLY A 183 20.11 -16.95 -7.86
C GLY A 183 19.71 -17.10 -6.40
N ASN A 184 19.09 -16.08 -5.77
CA ASN A 184 18.55 -16.22 -4.41
C ASN A 184 17.17 -16.88 -4.39
N ALA A 185 17.14 -18.21 -4.57
CA ALA A 185 15.89 -18.97 -4.58
C ALA A 185 15.06 -18.84 -3.28
N LYS A 186 15.73 -18.65 -2.13
CA LYS A 186 15.06 -18.45 -0.83
C LYS A 186 14.33 -17.11 -0.80
N GLY A 187 15.01 -16.04 -1.20
CA GLY A 187 14.44 -14.70 -1.31
C GLY A 187 13.28 -14.64 -2.31
N ALA A 188 13.50 -15.15 -3.52
CA ALA A 188 12.49 -15.23 -4.56
C ALA A 188 11.23 -16.00 -4.10
N SER A 189 11.40 -17.06 -3.29
CA SER A 189 10.27 -17.81 -2.72
C SER A 189 9.50 -17.02 -1.66
N ILE A 190 10.16 -16.14 -0.89
CA ILE A 190 9.49 -15.25 0.07
C ILE A 190 8.64 -14.22 -0.68
N VAL A 191 9.22 -13.54 -1.68
CA VAL A 191 8.52 -12.52 -2.48
C VAL A 191 7.36 -13.15 -3.27
N ASN A 192 7.58 -14.27 -3.96
CA ASN A 192 6.53 -14.97 -4.70
C ASN A 192 5.35 -15.40 -3.81
N ARG A 193 5.58 -15.82 -2.57
CA ARG A 193 4.47 -16.17 -1.65
C ARG A 193 3.59 -14.97 -1.33
N ALA A 194 4.19 -13.79 -1.14
CA ALA A 194 3.44 -12.57 -0.92
C ALA A 194 2.66 -12.15 -2.17
N ILE A 195 3.30 -12.19 -3.35
CA ILE A 195 2.64 -11.93 -4.64
C ILE A 195 1.42 -12.84 -4.82
N MET A 196 1.60 -14.16 -4.67
CA MET A 196 0.52 -15.11 -4.89
C MET A 196 -0.63 -14.94 -3.89
N ALA A 197 -0.33 -14.63 -2.63
CA ALA A 197 -1.38 -14.39 -1.64
C ALA A 197 -2.19 -13.10 -1.95
N LEU A 198 -1.54 -12.05 -2.46
CA LEU A 198 -2.21 -10.83 -2.92
C LEU A 198 -3.05 -11.07 -4.18
N VAL A 199 -2.56 -11.89 -5.12
CA VAL A 199 -3.36 -12.34 -6.29
C VAL A 199 -4.59 -13.11 -5.83
N GLU A 200 -4.42 -14.03 -4.87
CA GLU A 200 -5.50 -14.89 -4.38
C GLU A 200 -6.62 -14.09 -3.68
N GLN A 201 -6.27 -13.17 -2.78
CA GLN A 201 -7.27 -12.33 -2.10
C GLN A 201 -8.04 -11.44 -3.10
N THR A 202 -7.37 -10.97 -4.16
CA THR A 202 -8.00 -10.13 -5.18
C THR A 202 -9.16 -10.86 -5.85
N GLY A 203 -9.00 -12.14 -6.17
CA GLY A 203 -10.07 -12.95 -6.75
C GLY A 203 -11.31 -13.05 -5.85
N SER A 204 -11.15 -13.06 -4.52
CA SER A 204 -12.29 -13.01 -3.60
C SER A 204 -12.84 -11.60 -3.37
N ILE A 205 -12.00 -10.55 -3.44
CA ILE A 205 -12.45 -9.15 -3.40
C ILE A 205 -13.39 -8.88 -4.59
N GLU A 206 -13.01 -9.27 -5.80
CA GLU A 206 -13.86 -9.14 -6.99
C GLU A 206 -15.15 -9.96 -6.90
N GLN A 207 -15.09 -11.16 -6.31
CA GLN A 207 -16.28 -11.94 -6.05
C GLN A 207 -17.20 -11.26 -5.03
N ALA A 208 -16.66 -10.62 -4.00
CA ALA A 208 -17.42 -9.85 -3.02
C ALA A 208 -18.12 -8.65 -3.68
N THR A 209 -17.44 -7.91 -4.55
CA THR A 209 -18.05 -6.82 -5.34
C THR A 209 -19.28 -7.32 -6.12
N ARG A 210 -19.13 -8.41 -6.87
CA ARG A 210 -20.25 -9.00 -7.64
C ARG A 210 -21.37 -9.52 -6.75
N GLN A 211 -21.04 -10.17 -5.62
CA GLN A 211 -22.01 -10.74 -4.69
C GLN A 211 -22.86 -9.67 -4.00
N LEU A 212 -22.32 -8.46 -3.83
CA LEU A 212 -23.05 -7.30 -3.32
C LEU A 212 -23.84 -6.55 -4.41
N GLY A 213 -23.84 -7.06 -5.65
CA GLY A 213 -24.56 -6.44 -6.77
C GLY A 213 -23.94 -5.13 -7.26
N LEU A 214 -22.65 -4.90 -6.97
CA LEU A 214 -21.95 -3.68 -7.36
C LEU A 214 -21.25 -3.89 -8.71
N GLU A 215 -21.30 -2.89 -9.56
CA GLU A 215 -20.55 -2.90 -10.82
C GLU A 215 -19.05 -2.81 -10.55
N THR A 216 -18.23 -3.39 -11.42
CA THR A 216 -16.78 -3.23 -11.34
C THR A 216 -16.41 -1.86 -11.88
N LEU A 217 -15.77 -1.00 -11.08
CA LEU A 217 -15.20 0.25 -11.58
C LEU A 217 -14.01 -0.06 -12.50
N SER A 218 -13.81 0.74 -13.53
CA SER A 218 -12.53 0.87 -14.21
C SER A 218 -11.64 1.91 -13.50
N PRO A 219 -10.30 1.89 -13.70
CA PRO A 219 -9.39 2.90 -13.13
C PRO A 219 -9.86 4.34 -13.39
N ASP A 220 -10.27 4.64 -14.62
CA ASP A 220 -10.72 5.96 -15.03
C ASP A 220 -12.00 6.43 -14.29
N GLU A 221 -12.85 5.50 -13.84
CA GLU A 221 -14.10 5.78 -13.12
C GLU A 221 -13.89 5.95 -11.60
N ALA A 222 -12.73 5.54 -11.08
CA ALA A 222 -12.40 5.64 -9.66
C ALA A 222 -11.78 6.99 -9.26
N GLY A 223 -11.60 7.90 -10.22
CA GLY A 223 -11.01 9.23 -9.99
C GLY A 223 -9.58 9.36 -10.49
N ASP A 224 -9.07 8.44 -11.31
CA ASP A 224 -7.72 8.49 -11.90
C ASP A 224 -7.63 9.44 -13.11
N SER A 225 -8.49 10.47 -13.19
CA SER A 225 -8.28 11.57 -14.14
C SER A 225 -7.24 12.54 -13.57
N PHE A 226 -5.97 12.30 -13.91
CA PHE A 226 -4.90 13.29 -13.74
C PHE A 226 -5.03 14.43 -14.77
#